data_AF-A0A524QWB0-F1
#
_entry.id   AF-A0A524QWB0-F1
#
_cell.length_a   1.000
_cell.length_b   1.000
_cell.length_c   1.000
_cell.angle_alpha   90.00
_cell.angle_beta   90.00
_cell.angle_gamma   90.00
#
_symmetry.space_group_name_H-M   'P 1'
#
loop_
_entity.id
_entity.type
_entity.pdbx_description
1 polymer ?
#
loop_
_entity_poly.entity_id
_entity_poly.type
_entity_poly.pdbx_seq_one_letter_code
_entity_poly.pdbx_strand_id
1 'polypeptide(L)'
;MEYSDVTKLETKLIAGLKDEYSFYQSLFIIIDKQRDYIKYDKEQKIVDLYGEVERICSRIGESEETIAKLRIDNKNLFSLAASSPEVRRLANSITTLISKTLKIVKENEDVASSKYEAIREQLAQLEKGRKVAGYLSPEGRTPQYVDKKR
;
A
#
# COMPACT_ATOMS: atom_id res chain seq x y z
N MET A 1 -29.70 -16.37 32.08
CA MET A 1 -28.45 -16.98 31.60
C MET A 1 -27.88 -16.20 30.40
N GLU A 2 -28.73 -15.69 29.49
CA GLU A 2 -28.31 -14.94 28.28
C GLU A 2 -27.51 -13.64 28.51
N TYR A 3 -27.80 -12.85 29.56
CA TYR A 3 -27.13 -11.54 29.75
C TYR A 3 -25.63 -11.67 30.05
N SER A 4 -25.23 -12.68 30.82
CA SER A 4 -23.81 -12.98 31.13
C SER A 4 -23.04 -13.34 29.86
N ASP A 5 -23.66 -14.08 28.96
CA ASP A 5 -22.99 -14.60 27.76
C ASP A 5 -22.86 -13.52 26.68
N VAL A 6 -23.84 -12.60 26.59
CA VAL A 6 -23.70 -11.37 25.79
C VAL A 6 -22.55 -10.51 26.30
N THR A 7 -22.47 -10.24 27.61
CA THR A 7 -21.39 -9.40 28.17
C THR A 7 -20.00 -10.03 28.00
N LYS A 8 -19.88 -11.36 28.12
CA LYS A 8 -18.63 -12.08 27.83
C LYS A 8 -18.22 -11.95 26.38
N LEU A 9 -19.17 -12.12 25.45
CA LEU A 9 -18.90 -11.98 24.02
C LEU A 9 -18.54 -10.54 23.65
N GLU A 10 -19.24 -9.56 24.21
CA GLU A 10 -18.95 -8.14 24.05
C GLU A 10 -17.53 -7.81 24.51
N THR A 11 -17.12 -8.29 25.68
CA THR A 11 -15.76 -8.08 26.21
C THR A 11 -14.70 -8.67 25.26
N LYS A 12 -14.93 -9.89 24.75
CA LYS A 12 -14.03 -10.52 23.77
C LYS A 12 -13.97 -9.75 22.45
N LEU A 13 -15.11 -9.27 21.96
CA LEU A 13 -15.20 -8.48 20.73
C LEU A 13 -14.49 -7.13 20.89
N ILE A 14 -14.67 -6.45 22.02
CA ILE A 14 -13.98 -5.21 22.34
C ILE A 14 -12.46 -5.43 22.38
N ALA A 15 -11.99 -6.52 22.99
CA ALA A 15 -10.57 -6.85 23.02
C ALA A 15 -10.01 -7.05 21.60
N GLY A 16 -10.67 -7.87 20.77
CA GLY A 16 -10.25 -8.09 19.39
C GLY A 16 -10.23 -6.80 18.56
N LEU A 17 -11.25 -5.94 18.70
CA LEU A 17 -11.29 -4.65 18.01
C LEU A 17 -10.24 -3.66 18.51
N LYS A 18 -9.82 -3.73 19.78
CA LYS A 18 -8.71 -2.91 20.29
C LYS A 18 -7.38 -3.35 19.69
N ASP A 19 -7.16 -4.66 19.56
CA ASP A 19 -5.98 -5.21 18.91
C ASP A 19 -5.95 -4.81 17.44
N GLU A 20 -7.05 -4.99 16.71
CA GLU A 20 -7.20 -4.62 15.31
C GLU A 20 -6.97 -3.12 15.08
N TYR A 21 -7.55 -2.26 15.94
CA TYR A 21 -7.29 -0.83 15.91
C TYR A 21 -5.79 -0.50 16.05
N SER A 22 -5.09 -1.18 16.96
CA SER A 22 -3.65 -0.97 17.14
C SER A 22 -2.83 -1.39 15.91
N PHE A 23 -3.27 -2.42 15.19
CA PHE A 23 -2.62 -2.85 13.94
C PHE A 23 -2.82 -1.82 12.84
N TYR A 24 -4.04 -1.31 12.65
CA TYR A 24 -4.30 -0.24 11.69
C TYR A 24 -3.59 1.07 12.05
N GLN A 25 -3.41 1.37 13.33
CA GLN A 25 -2.63 2.52 13.78
C GLN A 25 -1.16 2.36 13.44
N SER A 26 -0.61 1.17 13.65
CA SER A 26 0.77 0.85 13.27
C SER A 26 0.95 0.94 11.76
N LEU A 27 0.00 0.40 10.99
CA LEU A 27 0.00 0.47 9.53
C LEU A 27 -0.03 1.92 9.05
N PHE A 28 -0.93 2.73 9.59
CA PHE A 28 -1.03 4.14 9.27
C PHE A 28 0.31 4.88 9.46
N ILE A 29 0.96 4.68 10.62
CA ILE A 29 2.26 5.31 10.93
C ILE A 29 3.33 4.89 9.93
N ILE A 30 3.41 3.60 9.59
CA ILE A 30 4.41 3.09 8.66
C ILE A 30 4.19 3.59 7.24
N ILE A 31 2.94 3.64 6.78
CA ILE A 31 2.58 4.17 5.46
C ILE A 31 2.82 5.69 5.38
N ASP A 32 2.54 6.44 6.46
CA ASP A 32 2.85 7.87 6.56
C ASP A 32 4.36 8.13 6.50
N LYS A 33 5.15 7.29 7.18
CA LYS A 33 6.62 7.30 7.09
C LYS A 33 7.12 6.92 5.69
N GLN A 34 6.47 5.96 5.02
CA GLN A 34 6.77 5.59 3.65
C GLN A 34 6.54 6.76 2.70
N ARG A 35 5.46 7.54 2.88
CA ARG A 35 5.19 8.76 2.11
C ARG A 35 6.36 9.73 2.20
N ASP A 36 6.85 9.98 3.41
CA ASP A 36 7.98 10.88 3.61
C ASP A 36 9.26 10.35 2.93
N TYR A 37 9.52 9.05 2.98
CA TYR A 37 10.67 8.47 2.27
C TYR A 37 10.55 8.56 0.76
N ILE A 38 9.37 8.34 0.18
CA ILE A 38 9.12 8.52 -1.25
C ILE A 38 9.31 9.99 -1.64
N LYS A 39 8.81 10.93 -0.83
CA LYS A 39 8.87 12.37 -1.09
C LYS A 39 10.28 12.94 -1.03
N TYR A 40 11.13 12.41 -0.14
CA TYR A 40 12.50 12.90 0.07
C TYR A 40 13.58 11.96 -0.49
N ASP A 41 13.23 11.12 -1.47
CA ASP A 41 14.17 10.25 -2.21
C ASP A 41 15.01 9.32 -1.32
N LYS A 42 14.43 8.82 -0.21
CA LYS A 42 15.07 7.89 0.73
C LYS A 42 14.71 6.43 0.43
N GLU A 43 14.85 6.04 -0.83
CA GLU A 43 14.37 4.76 -1.38
C GLU A 43 14.93 3.53 -0.66
N GLN A 44 16.16 3.62 -0.18
CA GLN A 44 16.85 2.53 0.52
C GLN A 44 16.13 2.18 1.83
N LYS A 45 15.47 3.16 2.46
CA LYS A 45 14.71 2.97 3.70
C LYS A 45 13.29 2.47 3.45
N ILE A 46 12.80 2.49 2.22
CA ILE A 46 11.47 2.00 1.86
C ILE A 46 11.45 0.46 1.93
N VAL A 47 12.55 -0.18 1.52
CA VAL A 47 12.68 -1.64 1.54
C VAL A 47 12.44 -2.21 2.94
N ASP A 48 13.02 -1.58 3.96
CA ASP A 48 12.83 -1.98 5.36
C ASP A 48 11.36 -1.86 5.81
N LEU A 49 10.61 -0.88 5.27
CA LEU A 49 9.20 -0.70 5.60
C LEU A 49 8.30 -1.77 4.97
N TYR A 50 8.64 -2.34 3.81
CA TYR A 50 7.80 -3.36 3.18
C TYR A 50 7.62 -4.58 4.07
N GLY A 51 8.70 -5.08 4.68
CA GLY A 51 8.61 -6.21 5.62
C GLY A 51 7.84 -5.87 6.90
N GLU A 52 7.78 -4.61 7.31
CA GLU A 52 6.91 -4.16 8.42
C GLU A 52 5.43 -4.10 7.99
N VAL A 53 5.14 -3.56 6.80
CA VAL A 53 3.79 -3.50 6.23
C VAL A 53 3.22 -4.91 6.07
N GLU A 54 3.97 -5.85 5.47
CA GLU A 54 3.53 -7.23 5.28
C GLU A 54 3.20 -7.92 6.61
N ARG A 55 4.06 -7.76 7.62
CA ARG A 55 3.82 -8.32 8.96
C ARG A 55 2.55 -7.76 9.60
N ILE A 56 2.29 -6.47 9.44
CA ILE A 56 1.08 -5.85 9.99
C ILE A 56 -0.17 -6.32 9.23
N CYS A 57 -0.12 -6.38 7.90
CA CYS A 57 -1.22 -6.91 7.09
C CYS A 57 -1.55 -8.36 7.45
N SER A 58 -0.54 -9.21 7.71
CA SER A 58 -0.76 -10.58 8.20
C SER A 58 -1.52 -10.60 9.52
N ARG A 59 -1.11 -9.77 10.49
CA ARG A 59 -1.76 -9.67 11.80
C ARG A 59 -3.19 -9.15 11.72
N ILE A 60 -3.45 -8.22 10.79
CA ILE A 60 -4.81 -7.75 10.48
C ILE A 60 -5.65 -8.93 9.98
N GLY A 61 -5.15 -9.70 9.01
CA GLY A 61 -5.85 -10.88 8.49
C GLY A 61 -6.16 -11.92 9.58
N GLU A 62 -5.20 -12.24 10.44
CA GLU A 62 -5.39 -13.15 11.58
C GLU A 62 -6.46 -12.64 12.58
N SER A 63 -6.48 -11.34 12.82
CA SER A 63 -7.47 -10.68 13.68
C SER A 63 -8.87 -10.73 13.06
N GLU A 64 -8.99 -10.40 11.77
CA GLU A 64 -10.24 -10.46 11.02
C GLU A 64 -10.82 -11.88 11.02
N GLU A 65 -9.98 -12.90 10.81
CA GLU A 65 -10.39 -14.31 10.91
C GLU A 65 -10.92 -14.66 12.30
N THR A 66 -10.27 -14.16 13.35
CA THR A 66 -10.69 -14.40 14.74
C THR A 66 -12.05 -13.78 15.03
N ILE A 67 -12.28 -12.54 14.58
CA ILE A 67 -13.57 -11.85 14.72
C ILE A 67 -14.65 -12.52 13.86
N ALA A 68 -14.30 -12.98 12.66
CA ALA A 68 -15.21 -13.73 11.80
C ALA A 68 -15.66 -15.05 12.44
N LYS A 69 -14.74 -15.79 13.08
CA LYS A 69 -15.06 -16.99 13.86
C LYS A 69 -15.99 -16.67 15.03
N LEU A 70 -15.71 -15.62 15.80
CA LEU A 70 -16.59 -15.16 16.90
C LEU A 70 -18.01 -14.87 16.41
N ARG A 71 -18.15 -14.27 15.23
CA ARG A 71 -19.44 -13.98 14.58
C ARG A 71 -20.18 -15.25 14.15
N ILE A 72 -19.47 -16.22 13.55
CA ILE A 72 -20.06 -17.48 13.08
C ILE A 72 -20.55 -18.30 14.27
N ASP A 73 -19.71 -18.47 15.29
CA ASP A 73 -19.99 -19.31 16.45
C ASP A 73 -21.14 -18.77 17.32
N ASN A 74 -21.39 -17.45 17.28
CA ASN A 74 -22.33 -16.78 18.20
C ASN A 74 -23.28 -15.83 17.49
N LYS A 75 -23.77 -16.16 16.28
CA LYS A 75 -24.50 -15.25 15.36
C LYS A 75 -25.55 -14.34 16.04
N ASN A 76 -26.42 -14.89 16.89
CA ASN A 76 -27.48 -14.11 17.55
C ASN A 76 -26.93 -13.17 18.62
N LEU A 77 -26.03 -13.66 19.48
CA LEU A 77 -25.40 -12.88 20.54
C LEU A 77 -24.45 -11.82 19.98
N PHE A 78 -23.79 -12.11 18.85
CA PHE A 78 -22.87 -11.21 18.18
C PHE A 78 -23.58 -9.95 17.68
N SER A 79 -24.82 -10.07 17.18
CA SER A 79 -25.62 -8.91 16.76
C SER A 79 -25.93 -7.98 17.94
N LEU A 80 -26.27 -8.54 19.10
CA LEU A 80 -26.49 -7.76 20.33
C LEU A 80 -25.19 -7.11 20.81
N ALA A 81 -24.09 -7.86 20.90
CA ALA A 81 -22.79 -7.32 21.30
C ALA A 81 -22.29 -6.23 20.33
N ALA A 82 -22.47 -6.40 19.03
CA ALA A 82 -22.09 -5.43 18.01
C ALA A 82 -22.91 -4.13 18.07
N SER A 83 -24.11 -4.18 18.67
CA SER A 83 -24.95 -3.00 18.91
C SER A 83 -24.47 -2.15 20.08
N SER A 84 -23.53 -2.65 20.89
CA SER A 84 -22.90 -1.90 21.97
C SER A 84 -22.30 -0.58 21.47
N PRO A 85 -22.50 0.54 22.18
CA PRO A 85 -21.89 1.82 21.84
C PRO A 85 -20.36 1.76 21.76
N GLU A 86 -19.70 1.00 22.64
CA GLU A 86 -18.23 0.90 22.64
C GLU A 86 -17.72 0.16 21.39
N VAL A 87 -18.36 -0.96 21.04
CA VAL A 87 -18.04 -1.73 19.83
C VAL A 87 -18.22 -0.87 18.58
N ARG A 88 -19.35 -0.17 18.46
CA ARG A 88 -19.60 0.75 17.33
C ARG A 88 -18.57 1.87 17.25
N ARG A 89 -18.18 2.45 18.39
CA ARG A 89 -17.16 3.49 18.46
C ARG A 89 -15.80 2.98 17.97
N LEU A 90 -15.39 1.77 18.39
CA LEU A 90 -14.14 1.15 17.94
C LEU A 90 -14.16 0.83 16.45
N ALA A 91 -15.24 0.19 15.96
CA ALA A 91 -15.41 -0.11 14.54
C ALA A 91 -15.36 1.16 13.67
N ASN A 92 -16.05 2.24 14.07
CA ASN A 92 -16.00 3.51 13.36
C ASN A 92 -14.59 4.15 13.37
N SER A 93 -13.86 3.98 14.48
CA SER A 93 -12.48 4.47 14.60
C SER A 93 -11.54 3.70 13.66
N ILE A 94 -11.69 2.38 13.58
CA ILE A 94 -10.99 1.51 12.61
C ILE A 94 -11.31 1.95 11.18
N THR A 95 -12.59 2.07 10.82
CA THR A 95 -13.01 2.50 9.48
C THR A 95 -12.44 3.86 9.08
N THR A 96 -12.43 4.82 10.02
CA THR A 96 -11.82 6.13 9.80
C THR A 96 -10.33 6.02 9.52
N LEU A 97 -9.64 5.17 10.29
CA LEU A 97 -8.20 4.96 10.17
C LEU A 97 -7.86 4.27 8.84
N ILE A 98 -8.60 3.22 8.46
CA ILE A 98 -8.51 2.58 7.15
C ILE A 98 -8.65 3.62 6.03
N SER A 99 -9.68 4.47 6.10
CA SER A 99 -9.92 5.50 5.08
C SER A 99 -8.75 6.47 4.95
N LYS A 100 -8.15 6.87 6.08
CA LYS A 100 -6.96 7.73 6.09
C LYS A 100 -5.74 7.01 5.52
N THR A 101 -5.50 5.77 5.93
CA THR A 101 -4.39 4.95 5.43
C THR A 101 -4.50 4.75 3.91
N LEU A 102 -5.68 4.40 3.40
CA LEU A 102 -5.94 4.24 1.96
C LEU A 102 -5.62 5.51 1.17
N LYS A 103 -5.96 6.69 1.72
CA LYS A 103 -5.63 7.96 1.08
C LYS A 103 -4.11 8.13 0.93
N ILE A 104 -3.33 7.84 1.97
CA ILE A 104 -1.88 7.96 1.92
C ILE A 104 -1.27 6.91 0.98
N VAL A 105 -1.79 5.68 0.97
CA VAL A 105 -1.34 4.66 0.00
C VAL A 105 -1.51 5.14 -1.43
N LYS A 106 -2.65 5.76 -1.77
CA LYS A 106 -2.89 6.33 -3.10
C LYS A 106 -1.93 7.48 -3.41
N GLU A 107 -1.71 8.39 -2.46
CA GLU A 107 -0.73 9.48 -2.63
C GLU A 107 0.68 8.91 -2.89
N ASN A 108 1.07 7.83 -2.20
CA ASN A 108 2.35 7.16 -2.42
C ASN A 108 2.43 6.52 -3.81
N GLU A 109 1.36 5.85 -4.25
CA GLU A 109 1.24 5.23 -5.57
C GLU A 109 1.36 6.28 -6.69
N ASP A 110 0.68 7.42 -6.56
CA ASP A 110 0.71 8.51 -7.55
C ASP A 110 2.14 9.07 -7.72
N VAL A 111 2.85 9.30 -6.60
CA VAL A 111 4.23 9.81 -6.63
C VAL A 111 5.18 8.77 -7.20
N ALA A 112 5.07 7.51 -6.79
CA ALA A 112 5.91 6.43 -7.30
C ALA A 112 5.70 6.20 -8.80
N SER A 113 4.45 6.22 -9.26
CA SER A 113 4.09 6.06 -10.68
C SER A 113 4.63 7.21 -11.53
N SER A 114 4.53 8.45 -11.04
CA SER A 114 5.08 9.62 -11.72
C SER A 114 6.60 9.52 -11.90
N LYS A 115 7.32 9.05 -10.88
CA LYS A 115 8.77 8.81 -10.96
C LYS A 115 9.11 7.68 -11.94
N TYR A 116 8.34 6.60 -11.91
CA TYR A 116 8.52 5.48 -12.82
C TYR A 116 8.38 5.90 -14.29
N GLU A 117 7.33 6.66 -14.64
CA GLU A 117 7.15 7.14 -16.01
C GLU A 117 8.28 8.10 -16.44
N ALA A 118 8.73 8.99 -15.55
CA ALA A 118 9.87 9.87 -15.84
C ALA A 118 11.15 9.09 -16.15
N ILE A 119 11.45 8.04 -15.38
CA ILE A 119 12.62 7.17 -15.64
C ILE A 119 12.45 6.43 -16.96
N ARG A 120 11.24 5.94 -17.26
CA ARG A 120 10.93 5.24 -18.51
C ARG A 120 11.12 6.13 -19.74
N GLU A 121 10.70 7.39 -19.67
CA GLU A 121 10.93 8.37 -20.73
C GLU A 121 12.42 8.64 -20.92
N GLN A 122 13.18 8.81 -19.84
CA GLN A 122 14.64 8.99 -19.89
C GLN A 122 15.33 7.79 -20.54
N LEU A 123 14.94 6.56 -20.19
CA LEU A 123 15.47 5.34 -20.82
C LEU A 123 15.17 5.31 -22.33
N ALA A 124 13.95 5.63 -22.74
CA ALA A 124 13.59 5.68 -24.16
C ALA A 124 14.42 6.73 -24.93
N GLN A 125 14.76 7.86 -24.30
CA GLN A 125 15.65 8.86 -24.90
C GLN A 125 17.09 8.32 -25.04
N LEU A 126 17.62 7.65 -24.02
CA LEU A 126 18.95 7.03 -24.09
C LEU A 126 19.05 5.94 -25.15
N GLU A 127 18.01 5.12 -25.31
CA GLU A 127 17.92 4.11 -26.37
C GLU A 127 17.90 4.74 -27.78
N LYS A 128 17.19 5.86 -27.95
CA LYS A 128 17.27 6.63 -29.20
C LYS A 128 18.67 7.20 -29.40
N GLY A 129 19.34 7.65 -28.33
CA GLY A 129 20.73 8.12 -28.33
C GLY A 129 21.72 7.04 -28.75
N ARG A 130 21.49 5.75 -28.45
CA ARG A 130 22.31 4.64 -28.97
C ARG A 130 22.33 4.56 -30.50
N LYS A 131 21.30 5.07 -31.19
CA LYS A 131 21.33 5.19 -32.66
C LYS A 131 22.38 6.19 -33.14
N VAL A 132 22.74 7.17 -32.31
CA VAL A 132 23.83 8.12 -32.61
C VAL A 132 25.20 7.45 -32.62
N ALA A 133 25.42 6.45 -31.76
CA ALA A 133 26.63 5.63 -31.83
C ALA A 133 26.75 4.89 -33.18
N GLY A 134 25.63 4.52 -33.80
CA GLY A 134 25.58 3.95 -35.15
C GLY A 134 25.94 4.92 -36.27
N TYR A 135 25.78 6.24 -36.08
CA TYR A 135 26.22 7.26 -37.05
C TYR A 135 27.74 7.51 -37.01
N LEU A 136 28.41 7.07 -35.94
CA LEU A 136 29.87 7.17 -35.77
C LEU A 136 30.62 5.89 -36.15
N SER A 137 29.90 4.80 -36.49
CA SER A 137 30.52 3.59 -37.03
C SER A 137 31.07 3.87 -38.45
N PRO A 138 32.32 3.50 -38.78
CA PRO A 138 33.01 3.94 -40.01
C PRO A 138 32.56 3.26 -41.31
N GLU A 139 31.44 2.53 -41.30
CA GLU A 139 31.03 1.71 -42.43
C GLU A 139 29.77 2.31 -43.08
N GLY A 140 29.96 3.05 -44.18
CA GLY A 140 28.88 3.20 -45.17
C GLY A 140 28.53 4.60 -45.68
N ARG A 141 29.44 5.58 -45.68
CA ARG A 141 29.28 6.77 -46.53
C ARG A 141 30.31 6.78 -47.65
N THR A 142 30.07 6.01 -48.70
CA THR A 142 30.71 6.28 -50.00
C THR A 142 30.14 7.57 -50.57
N PRO A 143 30.95 8.61 -50.83
CA PRO A 143 30.48 9.82 -51.51
C PRO A 143 30.10 9.45 -52.94
N GLN A 144 28.82 9.55 -53.30
CA GLN A 144 28.43 9.56 -54.71
C GLN A 144 28.92 10.87 -55.32
N TYR A 145 30.09 10.81 -55.97
CA TYR A 145 30.56 11.87 -56.85
C TYR A 145 29.55 12.06 -57.98
N VAL A 146 29.05 13.29 -58.10
CA VAL A 146 28.21 13.76 -59.20
C VAL A 146 29.10 13.93 -60.43
N ASP A 147 29.08 12.97 -61.37
CA ASP A 147 29.76 13.15 -62.66
C ASP A 147 28.81 13.87 -63.63
N LYS A 148 28.91 15.21 -63.69
CA LYS A 148 28.36 16.01 -64.79
C LYS A 148 29.31 15.89 -65.98
N LYS A 149 28.98 15.05 -66.96
CA LYS A 149 29.62 15.12 -68.28
C LYS A 149 28.76 15.90 -69.28
N ARG A 150 29.49 16.78 -69.98
CA ARG A 150 29.12 17.65 -71.09
C ARG A 150 28.49 16.89 -72.25
#